data_AF-G5JV88-F1
#
_entry.id   AF-G5JV88-F1
#
_cell.length_a   1.000
_cell.length_b   1.000
_cell.length_c   1.000
_cell.angle_alpha   90.00
_cell.angle_beta   90.00
_cell.angle_gamma   90.00
#
_symmetry.space_group_name_H-M   'P 1'
#
loop_
_entity.id
_entity.type
_entity.pdbx_description
1 polymer ?
#
loop_
_entity_poly.entity_id
_entity_poly.type
_entity_poly.pdbx_seq_one_letter_code
_entity_poly.pdbx_strand_id
1 'polypeptide(L)'
;MLKLIYYQFNYSKKQWLGTLPVLLVSSLIIGTSMSGIFNITKHTEIFKYLADPTPLFEMIIFFGGLTLFLLISGLINFLISIFKEDYQLWTVLGANRSQLSLLIGGQLFLVTFIFSIATTILSTYLAGGYYSLIQSFVGEKSLPSIPFSFDWRAALLSLFTVPLIAGASGYYYSRKLLKIGALDREKISNKRRPLHLITKGSFALLVLGLWLNCIYLLYSASFTSSLNVRFDRLSSIFFMLLLHLLIIYLLTPYLQIFQLKFLSKVLAKSNYAMILAKWTILHKPSYLKSLQSSVAMGITLISGFLLLAQNISARFQTDSVTETKVSFLAFLAAPIVVILANVISVTILSSYQDLKDVKQLSILGVSKQNHLWLLLSYSLIHSLIVFLTSLLFNLVILAMVMFGVHLFNYSMVDYTPVFTIDLLVSVLLFVFIFITKFISILHANSLDITKNA
;
A
#
# COMPACT_ATOMS: atom_id res chain seq x y z
N MET A 1 -19.76 -24.49 10.48
CA MET A 1 -18.74 -23.50 10.07
C MET A 1 -19.29 -22.07 10.01
N LEU A 2 -20.38 -21.78 9.30
CA LEU A 2 -20.94 -20.42 9.19
C LEU A 2 -21.30 -19.79 10.57
N LYS A 3 -21.88 -20.57 11.50
CA LYS A 3 -22.18 -20.09 12.86
C LYS A 3 -20.92 -19.68 13.64
N LEU A 4 -19.80 -20.40 13.47
CA LEU A 4 -18.51 -20.07 14.09
C LEU A 4 -17.89 -18.81 13.49
N ILE A 5 -17.98 -18.65 12.16
CA ILE A 5 -17.56 -17.43 11.45
C ILE A 5 -18.28 -16.21 12.04
N TYR A 6 -19.59 -16.30 12.22
CA TYR A 6 -20.41 -15.23 12.80
C TYR A 6 -20.03 -14.92 14.26
N TYR A 7 -19.91 -15.92 15.13
CA TYR A 7 -19.54 -15.68 16.53
C TYR A 7 -18.15 -15.07 16.67
N GLN A 8 -17.18 -15.57 15.92
CA GLN A 8 -15.84 -15.00 15.96
C GLN A 8 -15.80 -13.60 15.33
N PHE A 9 -16.61 -13.32 14.32
CA PHE A 9 -16.73 -11.98 13.76
C PHE A 9 -17.23 -10.99 14.81
N ASN A 10 -18.24 -11.37 15.60
CA ASN A 10 -18.73 -10.54 16.71
C ASN A 10 -17.66 -10.34 17.79
N TYR A 11 -16.89 -11.37 18.13
CA TYR A 11 -15.79 -11.28 19.09
C TYR A 11 -14.67 -10.32 18.62
N SER A 12 -14.34 -10.36 17.32
CA SER A 12 -13.23 -9.62 16.71
C SER A 12 -13.67 -8.36 15.95
N LYS A 13 -14.90 -7.89 16.16
CA LYS A 13 -15.52 -6.79 15.39
C LYS A 13 -14.66 -5.54 15.31
N LYS A 14 -13.95 -5.20 16.40
CA LYS A 14 -13.04 -4.05 16.47
C LYS A 14 -11.84 -4.17 15.53
N GLN A 15 -11.26 -5.37 15.40
CA GLN A 15 -10.15 -5.61 14.46
C GLN A 15 -10.63 -5.57 13.02
N TRP A 16 -11.83 -6.10 12.73
CA TRP A 16 -12.42 -6.03 11.39
C TRP A 16 -12.78 -4.60 10.97
N LEU A 17 -13.26 -3.76 11.90
CA LEU A 17 -13.46 -2.33 11.64
C LEU A 17 -12.15 -1.62 11.25
N GLY A 18 -11.01 -2.04 11.80
CA GLY A 18 -9.70 -1.52 11.39
C GLY A 18 -9.37 -1.82 9.93
N THR A 19 -9.85 -2.92 9.36
CA THR A 19 -9.60 -3.30 7.95
C THR A 19 -10.54 -2.62 6.95
N LEU A 20 -11.58 -1.94 7.44
CA LEU A 20 -12.65 -1.36 6.64
C LEU A 20 -12.18 -0.32 5.62
N PRO A 21 -11.35 0.70 5.98
CA PRO A 21 -10.92 1.72 5.03
C PRO A 21 -10.32 1.15 3.74
N VAL A 22 -9.39 0.20 3.85
CA VAL A 22 -8.75 -0.41 2.67
C VAL A 22 -9.74 -1.18 1.83
N LEU A 23 -10.58 -2.01 2.46
CA LEU A 23 -11.53 -2.85 1.73
C LEU A 23 -12.59 -2.02 1.00
N LEU A 24 -13.05 -0.93 1.60
CA LEU A 24 -14.01 -0.01 0.99
C LEU A 24 -13.39 0.73 -0.20
N VAL A 25 -12.19 1.31 -0.03
CA VAL A 25 -11.50 1.98 -1.13
C VAL A 25 -11.20 1.02 -2.27
N SER A 26 -10.82 -0.22 -1.95
CA SER A 26 -10.57 -1.29 -2.91
C SER A 26 -11.79 -1.61 -3.77
N SER A 27 -12.95 -1.79 -3.13
CA SER A 27 -14.20 -2.08 -3.84
C SER A 27 -14.72 -0.87 -4.62
N LEU A 28 -14.50 0.34 -4.12
CA LEU A 28 -14.85 1.58 -4.80
C LEU A 28 -14.01 1.79 -6.08
N ILE A 29 -12.69 1.57 -6.02
CA ILE A 29 -11.80 1.70 -7.19
C ILE A 29 -12.17 0.71 -8.29
N ILE A 30 -12.38 -0.55 -7.92
CA ILE A 30 -12.78 -1.58 -8.89
C ILE A 30 -14.19 -1.31 -9.43
N GLY A 31 -15.12 -0.90 -8.57
CA GLY A 31 -16.48 -0.52 -8.98
C GLY A 31 -16.51 0.66 -9.95
N THR A 32 -15.81 1.75 -9.63
CA THR A 32 -15.74 2.95 -10.48
C THR A 32 -15.11 2.65 -11.82
N SER A 33 -14.04 1.85 -11.84
CA SER A 33 -13.39 1.45 -13.08
C SER A 33 -14.27 0.57 -13.96
N MET A 34 -14.91 -0.45 -13.38
CA MET A 34 -15.82 -1.32 -14.11
C MET A 34 -17.04 -0.54 -14.63
N SER A 35 -17.64 0.32 -13.80
CA SER A 35 -18.77 1.15 -14.24
C SER A 35 -18.37 2.10 -15.38
N GLY A 36 -17.15 2.66 -15.33
CA GLY A 36 -16.57 3.48 -16.40
C GLY A 36 -16.43 2.74 -17.72
N ILE A 37 -15.74 1.60 -17.71
CA ILE A 37 -15.49 0.78 -18.91
C ILE A 37 -16.81 0.34 -19.56
N PHE A 38 -17.77 -0.14 -18.78
CA PHE A 38 -19.05 -0.60 -19.32
C PHE A 38 -19.92 0.54 -19.87
N ASN A 39 -19.90 1.72 -19.24
CA ASN A 39 -20.63 2.87 -19.77
C ASN A 39 -20.01 3.45 -21.06
N ILE A 40 -18.67 3.45 -21.18
CA ILE A 40 -17.99 3.86 -22.41
C ILE A 40 -18.26 2.85 -23.53
N THR A 41 -18.12 1.56 -23.25
CA THR A 41 -18.34 0.50 -24.25
C THR A 41 -19.80 0.44 -24.75
N LYS A 42 -20.75 0.91 -23.94
CA LYS A 42 -22.16 1.07 -24.35
C LYS A 42 -22.38 2.23 -25.32
N HIS A 43 -21.49 3.23 -25.34
CA HIS A 43 -21.61 4.44 -26.16
C HIS A 43 -20.44 4.59 -27.15
N THR A 44 -19.92 3.47 -27.67
CA THR A 44 -18.79 3.43 -28.62
C THR A 44 -19.01 4.26 -29.88
N GLU A 45 -20.27 4.43 -30.31
CA GLU A 45 -20.62 5.24 -31.48
C GLU A 45 -20.19 6.71 -31.35
N ILE A 46 -20.20 7.25 -30.13
CA ILE A 46 -19.77 8.63 -29.85
C ILE A 46 -18.25 8.79 -30.07
N PHE A 47 -17.48 7.72 -29.88
CA PHE A 47 -16.02 7.74 -29.96
C PHE A 47 -15.45 7.22 -31.29
N LYS A 48 -16.30 6.93 -32.28
CA LYS A 48 -15.86 6.32 -33.56
C LYS A 48 -14.76 7.09 -34.30
N TYR A 49 -14.70 8.41 -34.12
CA TYR A 49 -13.70 9.29 -34.73
C TYR A 49 -12.79 10.00 -33.70
N LEU A 50 -12.87 9.60 -32.43
CA LEU A 50 -12.14 10.17 -31.31
C LEU A 50 -11.27 9.08 -30.65
N ALA A 51 -10.33 9.49 -29.81
CA ALA A 51 -9.58 8.53 -29.00
C ALA A 51 -10.52 7.86 -27.98
N ASP A 52 -10.45 6.54 -27.87
CA ASP A 52 -11.23 5.77 -26.90
C ASP A 52 -10.78 6.13 -25.47
N PRO A 53 -11.66 6.60 -24.57
CA PRO A 53 -11.32 6.94 -23.20
C PRO A 53 -11.25 5.72 -22.27
N THR A 54 -11.55 4.50 -22.75
CA THR A 54 -11.48 3.26 -21.96
C THR A 54 -10.15 3.08 -21.19
N PRO A 55 -8.96 3.37 -21.78
CA PRO A 55 -7.69 3.27 -21.07
C PRO A 55 -7.61 4.10 -19.79
N LEU A 56 -8.34 5.22 -19.68
CA LEU A 56 -8.34 6.05 -18.47
C LEU A 56 -8.86 5.29 -17.23
N PHE A 57 -9.78 4.34 -17.43
CA PHE A 57 -10.30 3.48 -16.38
C PHE A 57 -9.50 2.17 -16.23
N GLU A 58 -8.93 1.65 -17.31
CA GLU A 58 -8.03 0.49 -17.23
C GLU A 58 -6.76 0.79 -16.44
N MET A 59 -6.20 2.00 -16.59
CA MET A 59 -5.05 2.44 -15.80
C MET A 59 -5.36 2.47 -14.30
N ILE A 60 -6.56 2.91 -13.91
CA ILE A 60 -7.00 2.87 -12.50
C ILE A 60 -6.98 1.43 -11.97
N ILE A 61 -7.44 0.45 -12.76
CA ILE A 61 -7.41 -0.96 -12.38
C ILE A 61 -5.98 -1.47 -12.29
N PHE A 62 -5.12 -1.14 -13.25
CA PHE A 62 -3.76 -1.64 -13.27
C PHE A 62 -2.92 -1.08 -12.11
N PHE A 63 -2.85 0.25 -11.97
CA PHE A 63 -2.04 0.90 -10.93
C PHE A 63 -2.68 0.77 -9.54
N GLY A 64 -3.99 0.98 -9.44
CA GLY A 64 -4.75 0.79 -8.21
C GLY A 64 -4.77 -0.68 -7.77
N GLY A 65 -4.97 -1.61 -8.70
CA GLY A 65 -4.99 -3.05 -8.42
C GLY A 65 -3.63 -3.61 -8.01
N LEU A 66 -2.54 -3.19 -8.66
CA LEU A 66 -1.18 -3.60 -8.30
C LEU A 66 -0.81 -3.13 -6.89
N THR A 67 -1.10 -1.87 -6.55
CA THR A 67 -0.83 -1.34 -5.20
C THR A 67 -1.70 -2.02 -4.15
N LEU A 68 -2.99 -2.18 -4.43
CA LEU A 68 -3.94 -2.89 -3.57
C LEU A 68 -3.51 -4.33 -3.30
N PHE A 69 -3.05 -5.07 -4.31
CA PHE A 69 -2.57 -6.43 -4.14
C PHE A 69 -1.40 -6.53 -3.15
N LEU A 70 -0.44 -5.61 -3.24
CA LEU A 70 0.71 -5.54 -2.33
C LEU A 70 0.27 -5.18 -0.90
N LEU A 71 -0.60 -4.18 -0.75
CA LEU A 71 -1.04 -3.68 0.57
C LEU A 71 -1.98 -4.64 1.29
N ILE A 72 -2.97 -5.22 0.60
CA ILE A 72 -3.89 -6.20 1.20
C ILE A 72 -3.12 -7.41 1.73
N SER A 73 -2.10 -7.87 1.01
CA SER A 73 -1.23 -8.94 1.50
C SER A 73 -0.52 -8.55 2.80
N GLY A 74 -0.01 -7.32 2.90
CA GLY A 74 0.58 -6.79 4.14
C GLY A 74 -0.42 -6.76 5.30
N LEU A 75 -1.60 -6.21 5.05
CA LEU A 75 -2.68 -6.07 6.03
C LEU A 75 -3.21 -7.42 6.52
N ILE A 76 -3.43 -8.39 5.62
CA ILE A 76 -3.85 -9.75 5.98
C ILE A 76 -2.80 -10.42 6.88
N ASN A 77 -1.51 -10.30 6.54
CA ASN A 77 -0.45 -10.85 7.38
C ASN A 77 -0.41 -10.18 8.77
N PHE A 78 -0.66 -8.87 8.84
CA PHE A 78 -0.75 -8.15 10.09
C PHE A 78 -1.97 -8.60 10.92
N LEU A 79 -3.14 -8.72 10.29
CA LEU A 79 -4.36 -9.19 10.93
C LEU A 79 -4.21 -10.62 11.47
N ILE A 80 -3.65 -11.54 10.68
CA ILE A 80 -3.39 -12.92 11.15
C ILE A 80 -2.39 -12.91 12.30
N SER A 81 -1.40 -12.01 12.30
CA SER A 81 -0.45 -11.92 13.41
C SER A 81 -1.11 -11.51 14.73
N ILE A 82 -2.18 -10.70 14.67
CA ILE A 82 -2.98 -10.32 15.84
C ILE A 82 -3.72 -11.52 16.42
N PHE A 83 -4.33 -12.34 15.56
CA PHE A 83 -5.11 -13.50 15.98
C PHE A 83 -4.29 -14.77 16.18
N LYS A 84 -2.97 -14.69 15.98
CA LYS A 84 -2.10 -15.87 15.93
C LYS A 84 -2.17 -16.68 17.21
N GLU A 85 -2.13 -16.02 18.36
CA GLU A 85 -2.17 -16.68 19.67
C GLU A 85 -3.47 -17.43 19.89
N ASP A 86 -4.61 -16.79 19.61
CA ASP A 86 -5.94 -17.40 19.70
C ASP A 86 -6.05 -18.63 18.79
N TYR A 87 -5.59 -18.51 17.54
CA TYR A 87 -5.65 -19.63 16.61
C TYR A 87 -4.67 -20.75 16.94
N GLN A 88 -3.50 -20.45 17.50
CA GLN A 88 -2.59 -21.47 18.01
C GLN A 88 -3.24 -22.23 19.15
N LEU A 89 -3.90 -21.54 20.08
CA LEU A 89 -4.65 -22.17 21.16
C LEU A 89 -5.76 -23.07 20.60
N TRP A 90 -6.49 -22.63 19.57
CA TRP A 90 -7.51 -23.46 18.93
C TRP A 90 -6.93 -24.69 18.23
N THR A 91 -5.74 -24.59 17.63
CA THR A 91 -5.06 -25.79 17.09
C THR A 91 -4.66 -26.78 18.18
N VAL A 92 -4.23 -26.30 19.35
CA VAL A 92 -3.93 -27.17 20.51
C VAL A 92 -5.20 -27.86 21.02
N LEU A 93 -6.34 -27.16 20.99
CA LEU A 93 -7.65 -27.71 21.34
C LEU A 93 -8.25 -28.64 20.26
N GLY A 94 -7.50 -28.97 19.21
CA GLY A 94 -7.91 -29.94 18.19
C GLY A 94 -8.60 -29.37 16.95
N ALA A 95 -8.63 -28.03 16.77
CA ALA A 95 -9.20 -27.43 15.57
C ALA A 95 -8.37 -27.75 14.32
N ASN A 96 -9.03 -28.19 13.25
CA ASN A 96 -8.35 -28.48 11.99
C ASN A 96 -7.88 -27.18 11.33
N ARG A 97 -6.62 -27.13 10.92
CA ARG A 97 -6.01 -26.00 10.22
C ARG A 97 -6.81 -25.53 9.00
N SER A 98 -7.38 -26.45 8.22
CA SER A 98 -8.21 -26.08 7.07
C SER A 98 -9.49 -25.35 7.49
N GLN A 99 -10.08 -25.74 8.62
CA GLN A 99 -11.27 -25.10 9.18
C GLN A 99 -10.95 -23.69 9.68
N LEU A 100 -9.81 -23.50 10.35
CA LEU A 100 -9.34 -22.17 10.79
C LEU A 100 -9.04 -21.25 9.60
N SER A 101 -8.38 -21.76 8.55
CA SER A 101 -8.15 -20.95 7.34
C SER A 101 -9.43 -20.60 6.60
N LEU A 102 -10.40 -21.53 6.55
CA LEU A 102 -11.72 -21.27 5.98
C LEU A 102 -12.46 -20.22 6.80
N LEU A 103 -12.30 -20.22 8.12
CA LEU A 103 -12.91 -19.24 9.00
C LEU A 103 -12.39 -17.83 8.70
N ILE A 104 -11.06 -17.63 8.66
CA ILE A 104 -10.47 -16.31 8.39
C ILE A 104 -10.82 -15.83 6.99
N GLY A 105 -10.69 -16.71 5.98
CA GLY A 105 -11.05 -16.39 4.59
C GLY A 105 -12.54 -16.05 4.45
N GLY A 106 -13.41 -16.77 5.16
CA GLY A 106 -14.85 -16.51 5.17
C GLY A 106 -15.20 -15.17 5.84
N GLN A 107 -14.52 -14.80 6.91
CA GLN A 107 -14.71 -13.49 7.55
C GLN A 107 -14.29 -12.35 6.64
N LEU A 108 -13.12 -12.45 6.00
CA LEU A 108 -12.67 -11.48 5.00
C LEU A 108 -13.68 -11.37 3.86
N PHE A 109 -14.13 -12.49 3.31
CA PHE A 109 -15.14 -12.51 2.25
C PHE A 109 -16.42 -11.78 2.66
N LEU A 110 -17.00 -12.12 3.82
CA LEU A 110 -18.26 -11.53 4.28
C LEU A 110 -18.15 -10.02 4.51
N VAL A 111 -17.07 -9.58 5.17
CA VAL A 111 -16.82 -8.16 5.44
C VAL A 111 -16.69 -7.40 4.12
N THR A 112 -15.84 -7.88 3.21
CA THR A 112 -15.65 -7.24 1.91
C THR A 112 -16.92 -7.28 1.06
N PHE A 113 -17.72 -8.34 1.13
CA PHE A 113 -18.98 -8.47 0.38
C PHE A 113 -20.01 -7.42 0.81
N ILE A 114 -20.20 -7.22 2.13
CA ILE A 114 -21.12 -6.19 2.65
C ILE A 114 -20.72 -4.79 2.15
N PHE A 115 -19.42 -4.47 2.17
CA PHE A 115 -18.95 -3.19 1.65
C PHE A 115 -19.07 -3.09 0.13
N SER A 116 -18.84 -4.19 -0.58
CA SER A 116 -18.96 -4.23 -2.03
C SER A 116 -20.37 -3.83 -2.47
N ILE A 117 -21.42 -4.28 -1.76
CA ILE A 117 -22.81 -3.86 -2.00
C ILE A 117 -22.98 -2.35 -1.91
N ALA A 118 -22.48 -1.72 -0.84
CA ALA A 118 -22.59 -0.27 -0.68
C ALA A 118 -21.81 0.48 -1.77
N THR A 119 -20.62 0.00 -2.11
CA THR A 119 -19.75 0.65 -3.10
C THR A 119 -20.20 0.46 -4.54
N THR A 120 -20.85 -0.66 -4.90
CA THR A 120 -21.36 -0.86 -6.26
C THR A 120 -22.43 0.17 -6.60
N ILE A 121 -23.30 0.51 -5.64
CA ILE A 121 -24.30 1.58 -5.81
C ILE A 121 -23.62 2.93 -6.02
N LEU A 122 -22.64 3.27 -5.18
CA LEU A 122 -21.94 4.55 -5.27
C LEU A 122 -21.02 4.67 -6.50
N SER A 123 -20.56 3.54 -7.04
CA SER A 123 -19.55 3.48 -8.10
C SER A 123 -19.95 4.19 -9.39
N THR A 124 -21.23 4.14 -9.77
CA THR A 124 -21.71 4.74 -11.02
C THR A 124 -21.67 6.26 -10.96
N TYR A 125 -22.04 6.83 -9.81
CA TYR A 125 -21.96 8.27 -9.57
C TYR A 125 -20.51 8.75 -9.60
N LEU A 126 -19.62 8.01 -8.94
CA LEU A 126 -18.20 8.34 -8.89
C LEU A 126 -17.50 8.17 -10.25
N ALA A 127 -17.90 7.17 -11.06
CA ALA A 127 -17.38 7.00 -12.42
C ALA A 127 -17.75 8.20 -13.31
N GLY A 128 -19.01 8.65 -13.24
CA GLY A 128 -19.46 9.85 -13.94
C GLY A 128 -18.75 11.13 -13.47
N GLY A 129 -18.56 11.27 -12.15
CA GLY A 129 -17.81 12.39 -11.57
C GLY A 129 -16.33 12.40 -11.95
N TYR A 130 -15.69 11.23 -12.04
CA TYR A 130 -14.31 11.11 -12.50
C TYR A 130 -14.19 11.47 -13.99
N TYR A 131 -15.13 10.99 -14.81
CA TYR A 131 -15.17 11.32 -16.24
C TYR A 131 -15.35 12.82 -16.49
N SER A 132 -16.29 13.45 -15.80
CA SER A 132 -16.52 14.90 -15.93
C SER A 132 -15.34 15.72 -15.40
N LEU A 133 -14.64 15.24 -14.37
CA LEU A 133 -13.42 15.86 -13.87
C LEU A 133 -12.30 15.84 -14.92
N ILE A 134 -12.08 14.71 -15.61
CA ILE A 134 -11.12 14.66 -16.72
C ILE A 134 -11.59 15.54 -17.88
N GLN A 135 -12.88 15.48 -18.22
CA GLN A 135 -13.48 16.31 -19.26
C GLN A 135 -13.24 17.81 -19.01
N SER A 136 -13.26 18.26 -17.75
CA SER A 136 -12.97 19.65 -17.40
C SER A 136 -11.54 20.10 -17.72
N PHE A 137 -10.59 19.17 -17.82
CA PHE A 137 -9.19 19.48 -18.15
C PHE A 137 -8.89 19.38 -19.65
N VAL A 138 -9.51 18.45 -20.37
CA VAL A 138 -9.24 18.22 -21.81
C VAL A 138 -10.24 18.95 -22.71
N GLY A 139 -11.47 19.17 -22.23
CA GLY A 139 -12.56 19.80 -22.95
C GLY A 139 -13.49 18.82 -23.65
N GLU A 140 -14.72 19.26 -23.94
CA GLU A 140 -15.78 18.43 -24.53
C GLU A 140 -15.49 17.99 -25.97
N LYS A 141 -14.62 18.72 -26.68
CA LYS A 141 -14.26 18.43 -28.07
C LYS A 141 -13.46 17.13 -28.21
N SER A 142 -12.59 16.84 -27.26
CA SER A 142 -11.77 15.62 -27.21
C SER A 142 -12.43 14.50 -26.41
N LEU A 143 -13.27 14.85 -25.44
CA LEU A 143 -13.92 13.92 -24.54
C LEU A 143 -15.40 14.30 -24.41
N PRO A 144 -16.28 13.85 -25.32
CA PRO A 144 -17.70 14.22 -25.34
C PRO A 144 -18.46 13.75 -24.09
N SER A 145 -19.56 14.42 -23.75
CA SER A 145 -20.37 14.04 -22.58
C SER A 145 -21.12 12.73 -22.82
N ILE A 146 -21.02 11.79 -21.86
CA ILE A 146 -21.72 10.51 -21.88
C ILE A 146 -22.65 10.45 -20.66
N PRO A 147 -23.91 9.99 -20.81
CA PRO A 147 -24.76 9.69 -19.66
C PRO A 147 -24.27 8.41 -18.97
N PHE A 148 -23.88 8.53 -17.70
CA PHE A 148 -23.53 7.38 -16.86
C PHE A 148 -24.80 6.74 -16.29
N SER A 149 -25.05 5.49 -16.67
CA SER A 149 -26.18 4.69 -16.20
C SER A 149 -25.70 3.48 -15.41
N PHE A 150 -26.54 2.98 -14.50
CA PHE A 150 -26.22 1.78 -13.74
C PHE A 150 -26.28 0.55 -14.65
N ASP A 151 -25.16 -0.13 -14.85
CA ASP A 151 -25.09 -1.38 -15.60
C ASP A 151 -25.00 -2.57 -14.63
N TRP A 152 -25.95 -3.50 -14.75
CA TRP A 152 -26.01 -4.73 -13.95
C TRP A 152 -24.78 -5.62 -14.13
N ARG A 153 -24.19 -5.68 -15.33
CA ARG A 153 -22.99 -6.49 -15.60
C ARG A 153 -21.78 -5.96 -14.85
N ALA A 154 -21.57 -4.64 -14.93
CA ALA A 154 -20.52 -3.95 -14.19
C ALA A 154 -20.73 -4.07 -12.66
N ALA A 155 -21.97 -3.97 -12.20
CA ALA A 155 -22.32 -4.14 -10.80
C ALA A 155 -22.03 -5.55 -10.29
N LEU A 156 -22.37 -6.59 -11.06
CA LEU A 156 -22.13 -7.98 -10.66
C LEU A 156 -20.62 -8.30 -10.61
N LEU A 157 -19.86 -7.84 -11.61
CA LEU A 157 -18.40 -8.01 -11.63
C LEU A 157 -17.72 -7.29 -10.47
N SER A 158 -18.08 -6.03 -10.22
CA SER A 158 -17.52 -5.27 -9.09
C SER A 158 -17.92 -5.84 -7.73
N LEU A 159 -19.13 -6.40 -7.61
CA LEU A 159 -19.63 -7.00 -6.38
C LEU A 159 -18.82 -8.23 -5.94
N PHE A 160 -18.38 -9.08 -6.87
CA PHE A 160 -17.73 -10.35 -6.52
C PHE A 160 -16.20 -10.35 -6.62
N THR A 161 -15.61 -9.47 -7.44
CA THR A 161 -14.16 -9.44 -7.67
C THR A 161 -13.35 -9.25 -6.37
N VAL A 162 -13.63 -8.19 -5.61
CA VAL A 162 -12.86 -7.88 -4.39
C VAL A 162 -13.11 -8.91 -3.28
N PRO A 163 -14.36 -9.32 -2.98
CA PRO A 163 -14.60 -10.34 -1.96
C PRO A 163 -13.93 -11.68 -2.27
N LEU A 164 -13.96 -12.14 -3.53
CA LEU A 164 -13.32 -13.41 -3.92
C LEU A 164 -11.81 -13.34 -3.73
N ILE A 165 -11.17 -12.25 -4.16
CA ILE A 165 -9.72 -12.04 -3.98
C ILE A 165 -9.37 -11.97 -2.50
N ALA A 166 -10.12 -11.21 -1.69
CA ALA A 166 -9.90 -11.07 -0.25
C ALA A 166 -10.10 -12.39 0.51
N GLY A 167 -11.15 -13.14 0.17
CA GLY A 167 -11.44 -14.44 0.78
C GLY A 167 -10.41 -15.51 0.43
N ALA A 168 -10.04 -15.62 -0.86
CA ALA A 168 -9.04 -16.57 -1.32
C ALA A 168 -7.64 -16.27 -0.77
N SER A 169 -7.24 -14.99 -0.77
CA SER A 169 -5.97 -14.56 -0.17
C SER A 169 -5.95 -14.80 1.33
N GLY A 170 -7.02 -14.45 2.05
CA GLY A 170 -7.19 -14.73 3.47
C GLY A 170 -7.03 -16.21 3.82
N TYR A 171 -7.68 -17.08 3.05
CA TYR A 171 -7.54 -18.54 3.19
C TYR A 171 -6.10 -19.00 2.96
N TYR A 172 -5.47 -18.57 1.85
CA TYR A 172 -4.11 -18.97 1.49
C TYR A 172 -3.08 -18.54 2.54
N TYR A 173 -3.09 -17.26 2.94
CA TYR A 173 -2.15 -16.71 3.91
C TYR A 173 -2.36 -17.30 5.30
N SER A 174 -3.62 -17.43 5.75
CA SER A 174 -3.95 -18.08 7.03
C SER A 174 -3.42 -19.51 7.08
N ARG A 175 -3.72 -20.30 6.04
CA ARG A 175 -3.25 -21.67 5.96
C ARG A 175 -1.72 -21.70 6.02
N LYS A 176 -1.02 -20.82 5.31
CA LYS A 176 0.45 -20.76 5.35
C LYS A 176 0.99 -20.45 6.76
N LEU A 177 0.41 -19.47 7.46
CA LEU A 177 0.84 -19.05 8.80
C LEU A 177 0.58 -20.11 9.88
N LEU A 178 -0.60 -20.75 9.86
CA LEU A 178 -0.94 -21.81 10.80
C LEU A 178 -0.04 -23.06 10.65
N LYS A 179 0.61 -23.23 9.49
CA LYS A 179 1.65 -24.27 9.31
C LYS A 179 2.87 -24.06 10.20
N ILE A 180 3.21 -22.80 10.46
CA ILE A 180 4.42 -22.41 11.17
C ILE A 180 4.17 -22.43 12.68
N GLY A 181 2.91 -22.24 13.10
CA GLY A 181 2.52 -22.06 14.50
C GLY A 181 2.15 -23.34 15.25
N ALA A 182 1.78 -24.43 14.57
CA ALA A 182 1.39 -25.69 15.20
C ALA A 182 2.49 -26.75 14.99
N LEU A 183 3.28 -27.03 16.03
CA LEU A 183 4.08 -28.26 16.22
C LEU A 183 5.25 -28.58 15.26
N ASP A 184 5.56 -27.76 14.25
CA ASP A 184 6.50 -28.17 13.18
C ASP A 184 7.88 -27.48 13.20
N ARG A 185 8.41 -27.12 14.39
CA ARG A 185 9.80 -26.61 14.49
C ARG A 185 10.85 -27.67 14.14
N GLU A 186 10.54 -28.96 14.21
CA GLU A 186 11.56 -30.02 14.03
C GLU A 186 11.41 -30.90 12.77
N LYS A 187 10.20 -31.20 12.27
CA LYS A 187 10.05 -32.27 11.24
C LYS A 187 10.00 -31.81 9.78
N ILE A 188 9.64 -30.56 9.46
CA ILE A 188 9.55 -30.08 8.06
C ILE A 188 10.87 -29.51 7.49
N SER A 189 11.94 -29.45 8.30
CA SER A 189 13.21 -28.77 7.97
C SER A 189 13.89 -29.24 6.67
N ASN A 190 13.98 -30.54 6.37
CA ASN A 190 14.98 -30.98 5.38
C ASN A 190 14.51 -31.13 3.93
N LYS A 191 13.23 -31.39 3.64
CA LYS A 191 12.81 -31.73 2.25
C LYS A 191 12.17 -30.59 1.44
N ARG A 192 11.60 -29.56 2.08
CA ARG A 192 10.92 -28.43 1.39
C ARG A 192 11.63 -27.08 1.51
N ARG A 193 12.65 -26.95 2.36
CA ARG A 193 13.51 -25.76 2.43
C ARG A 193 14.21 -25.44 1.09
N PRO A 194 14.78 -26.40 0.32
CA PRO A 194 15.45 -26.03 -0.92
C PRO A 194 14.46 -25.46 -1.94
N LEU A 195 13.31 -26.12 -2.18
CA LEU A 195 12.33 -25.64 -3.17
C LEU A 195 11.75 -24.26 -2.83
N HIS A 196 11.47 -23.99 -1.55
CA HIS A 196 11.00 -22.67 -1.12
C HIS A 196 12.09 -21.60 -1.25
N LEU A 197 13.34 -21.93 -0.91
CA LEU A 197 14.45 -21.00 -1.06
C LEU A 197 14.72 -20.72 -2.55
N ILE A 198 14.65 -21.75 -3.40
CA ILE A 198 14.80 -21.66 -4.86
C ILE A 198 13.71 -20.79 -5.46
N THR A 199 12.43 -21.02 -5.13
CA THR A 199 11.31 -20.21 -5.68
C THR A 199 11.34 -18.76 -5.22
N LYS A 200 11.73 -18.48 -3.98
CA LYS A 200 11.92 -17.09 -3.52
C LYS A 200 13.16 -16.45 -4.16
N GLY A 201 14.25 -17.20 -4.26
CA GLY A 201 15.50 -16.77 -4.86
C GLY A 201 15.35 -16.48 -6.35
N SER A 202 14.66 -17.35 -7.09
CA SER A 202 14.37 -17.18 -8.52
C SER A 202 13.49 -15.96 -8.77
N PHE A 203 12.47 -15.73 -7.94
CA PHE A 203 11.65 -14.53 -8.03
C PHE A 203 12.45 -13.26 -7.73
N ALA A 204 13.28 -13.27 -6.69
CA ALA A 204 14.15 -12.13 -6.37
C ALA A 204 15.17 -11.87 -7.49
N LEU A 205 15.75 -12.91 -8.08
CA LEU A 205 16.69 -12.81 -9.19
C LEU A 205 16.01 -12.29 -10.47
N LEU A 206 14.77 -12.72 -10.75
CA LEU A 206 13.96 -12.19 -11.84
C LEU A 206 13.72 -10.69 -11.65
N VAL A 207 13.31 -10.26 -10.46
CA VAL A 207 13.06 -8.84 -10.15
C VAL A 207 14.35 -8.01 -10.27
N LEU A 208 15.47 -8.53 -9.77
CA LEU A 208 16.78 -7.88 -9.93
C LEU A 208 17.22 -7.83 -11.40
N GLY A 209 16.99 -8.89 -12.17
CA GLY A 209 17.28 -8.94 -13.60
C GLY A 209 16.45 -7.92 -14.39
N LEU A 210 15.16 -7.79 -14.09
CA LEU A 210 14.31 -6.76 -14.67
C LEU A 210 14.78 -5.35 -14.28
N TRP A 211 15.17 -5.14 -13.03
CA TRP A 211 15.70 -3.85 -12.54
C TRP A 211 17.00 -3.48 -13.28
N LEU A 212 17.96 -4.40 -13.38
CA LEU A 212 19.20 -4.20 -14.14
C LEU A 212 18.94 -3.98 -15.63
N ASN A 213 17.95 -4.68 -16.21
CA ASN A 213 17.57 -4.48 -17.60
C ASN A 213 17.03 -3.07 -17.84
N CYS A 214 16.24 -2.50 -16.92
CA CYS A 214 15.77 -1.12 -17.06
C CYS A 214 16.93 -0.12 -17.11
N ILE A 215 17.92 -0.31 -16.23
CA ILE A 215 19.13 0.51 -16.20
C ILE A 215 19.90 0.35 -17.51
N TYR A 216 20.14 -0.89 -17.92
CA TYR A 216 20.85 -1.21 -19.17
C TYR A 216 20.16 -0.60 -20.40
N LEU A 217 18.83 -0.75 -20.52
CA LEU A 217 18.07 -0.19 -21.64
C LEU A 217 18.22 1.31 -21.73
N LEU A 218 18.20 2.01 -20.60
CA LEU A 218 18.41 3.46 -20.57
C LEU A 218 19.86 3.82 -20.98
N TYR A 219 20.87 3.19 -20.36
CA TYR A 219 22.28 3.47 -20.66
C TYR A 219 22.73 3.05 -22.07
N SER A 220 22.08 2.05 -22.66
CA SER A 220 22.36 1.60 -24.03
C SER A 220 21.89 2.59 -25.10
N ALA A 221 21.08 3.59 -24.74
CA ALA A 221 20.65 4.61 -25.66
C ALA A 221 21.84 5.53 -26.00
N SER A 222 22.24 5.54 -27.26
CA SER A 222 23.23 6.49 -27.76
C SER A 222 22.57 7.82 -28.16
N PHE A 223 23.31 8.91 -28.06
CA PHE A 223 22.89 10.22 -28.57
C PHE A 223 22.56 10.21 -30.08
N THR A 224 23.14 9.26 -30.81
CA THR A 224 22.97 9.06 -32.26
C THR A 224 21.69 8.30 -32.64
N SER A 225 20.93 7.79 -31.66
CA SER A 225 19.69 7.05 -31.92
C SER A 225 18.52 7.97 -32.29
N SER A 226 17.56 7.45 -33.07
CA SER A 226 16.38 8.21 -33.49
C SER A 226 15.55 8.67 -32.28
N LEU A 227 14.82 9.78 -32.43
CA LEU A 227 13.99 10.35 -31.34
C LEU A 227 13.00 9.34 -30.77
N ASN A 228 12.34 8.55 -31.62
CA ASN A 228 11.39 7.52 -31.17
C ASN A 228 12.06 6.46 -30.30
N VAL A 229 13.27 6.00 -30.67
CA VAL A 229 14.03 5.04 -29.86
C VAL A 229 14.38 5.67 -28.51
N ARG A 230 14.76 6.95 -28.45
CA ARG A 230 15.03 7.64 -27.18
C ARG A 230 13.78 7.75 -26.29
N PHE A 231 12.62 8.05 -26.86
CA PHE A 231 11.35 8.06 -26.12
C PHE A 231 10.93 6.67 -25.61
N ASP A 232 11.09 5.64 -26.44
CA ASP A 232 10.84 4.26 -26.03
C ASP A 232 11.77 3.86 -24.88
N ARG A 233 13.03 4.30 -24.90
CA ARG A 233 13.96 4.08 -23.78
C ARG A 233 13.61 4.90 -22.54
N LEU A 234 13.03 6.09 -22.64
CA LEU A 234 12.53 6.85 -21.49
C LEU A 234 11.36 6.15 -20.77
N SER A 235 10.54 5.38 -21.50
CA SER A 235 9.46 4.57 -20.89
C SER A 235 9.98 3.57 -19.85
N SER A 236 11.26 3.17 -19.95
CA SER A 236 11.91 2.32 -18.95
C SER A 236 11.99 2.95 -17.56
N ILE A 237 12.03 4.29 -17.46
CA ILE A 237 12.03 5.01 -16.18
C ILE A 237 10.67 4.85 -15.49
N PHE A 238 9.58 4.90 -16.25
CA PHE A 238 8.24 4.69 -15.73
C PHE A 238 8.03 3.22 -15.32
N PHE A 239 8.53 2.27 -16.10
CA PHE A 239 8.53 0.86 -15.70
C PHE A 239 9.41 0.61 -14.45
N MET A 240 10.53 1.32 -14.33
CA MET A 240 11.37 1.29 -13.13
C MET A 240 10.63 1.80 -11.89
N LEU A 241 9.84 2.86 -12.01
CA LEU A 241 8.98 3.37 -10.93
C LEU A 241 8.03 2.28 -10.41
N LEU A 242 7.40 1.54 -11.32
CA LEU A 242 6.55 0.41 -10.99
C LEU A 242 7.31 -0.74 -10.31
N LEU A 243 8.51 -1.04 -10.82
CA LEU A 243 9.36 -2.11 -10.29
C LEU A 243 9.82 -1.77 -8.86
N HIS A 244 10.08 -0.50 -8.55
CA HIS A 244 10.40 -0.05 -7.19
C HIS A 244 9.31 -0.37 -6.17
N LEU A 245 8.02 -0.29 -6.52
CA LEU A 245 6.93 -0.69 -5.63
C LEU A 245 7.10 -2.15 -5.15
N LEU A 246 7.41 -3.03 -6.09
CA LEU A 246 7.60 -4.45 -5.83
C LEU A 246 8.88 -4.70 -5.02
N ILE A 247 9.97 -4.00 -5.33
CA ILE A 247 11.24 -4.08 -4.59
C ILE A 247 11.05 -3.62 -3.14
N ILE A 248 10.39 -2.47 -2.92
CA ILE A 248 10.11 -1.94 -1.58
C ILE A 248 9.31 -2.96 -0.77
N TYR A 249 8.27 -3.56 -1.37
CA TYR A 249 7.46 -4.58 -0.70
C TYR A 249 8.27 -5.84 -0.33
N LEU A 250 9.19 -6.28 -1.19
CA LEU A 250 10.03 -7.48 -0.96
C LEU A 250 11.12 -7.24 0.10
N LEU A 251 11.80 -6.09 0.05
CA LEU A 251 12.88 -5.74 0.96
C LEU A 251 12.37 -5.40 2.36
N THR A 252 11.12 -4.94 2.47
CA THR A 252 10.48 -4.67 3.75
C THR A 252 10.05 -5.98 4.44
N PRO A 253 10.39 -6.23 5.74
CA PRO A 253 10.92 -5.30 6.73
C PRO A 253 12.45 -5.32 6.90
N TYR A 254 13.18 -6.16 6.15
CA TYR A 254 14.62 -6.39 6.38
C TYR A 254 15.45 -5.12 6.25
N LEU A 255 15.20 -4.31 5.20
CA LEU A 255 15.90 -3.04 4.99
C LEU A 255 15.69 -2.08 6.18
N GLN A 256 14.48 -2.00 6.68
CA GLN A 256 14.09 -1.11 7.78
C GLN A 256 14.63 -1.59 9.13
N ILE A 257 14.67 -2.90 9.36
CA ILE A 257 15.32 -3.48 10.55
C ILE A 257 16.83 -3.21 10.52
N PHE A 258 17.45 -3.32 9.34
CA PHE A 258 18.86 -2.97 9.15
C PHE A 258 19.12 -1.48 9.44
N GLN A 259 18.31 -0.58 8.87
CA GLN A 259 18.38 0.85 9.14
C GLN A 259 18.16 1.16 10.62
N LEU A 260 17.18 0.53 11.28
CA LEU A 260 16.94 0.72 12.71
C LEU A 260 18.12 0.27 13.57
N LYS A 261 18.76 -0.86 13.25
CA LYS A 261 19.97 -1.31 13.92
C LYS A 261 21.11 -0.30 13.75
N PHE A 262 21.30 0.21 12.52
CA PHE A 262 22.29 1.23 12.23
C PHE A 262 22.03 2.53 12.99
N LEU A 263 20.80 3.06 12.88
CA LEU A 263 20.34 4.26 13.55
C LEU A 263 20.50 4.16 15.07
N SER A 264 20.24 2.98 15.64
CA SER A 264 20.39 2.77 17.08
C SER A 264 21.82 2.89 17.59
N LYS A 265 22.84 2.68 16.75
CA LYS A 265 24.23 2.93 17.15
C LYS A 265 24.51 4.43 17.34
N VAL A 266 23.74 5.28 16.66
CA VAL A 266 23.89 6.75 16.68
C VAL A 266 22.95 7.38 17.70
N LEU A 267 21.65 7.06 17.65
CA LEU A 267 20.60 7.72 18.44
C LEU A 267 20.35 7.10 19.83
N ALA A 268 20.63 5.81 20.05
CA ALA A 268 20.20 5.10 21.26
C ALA A 268 21.29 4.95 22.31
N LYS A 269 22.13 5.97 22.52
CA LYS A 269 23.27 5.88 23.45
C LYS A 269 22.95 6.12 24.93
N SER A 270 21.77 6.59 25.32
CA SER A 270 21.42 6.76 26.74
C SER A 270 19.95 7.06 27.06
N ASN A 271 19.13 7.49 26.10
CA ASN A 271 17.75 7.89 26.40
C ASN A 271 16.80 6.67 26.49
N TYR A 272 16.18 6.48 27.66
CA TYR A 272 15.18 5.44 27.94
C TYR A 272 14.12 5.34 26.84
N ALA A 273 13.56 6.48 26.42
CA ALA A 273 12.47 6.52 25.45
C ALA A 273 12.90 5.99 24.07
N MET A 274 14.12 6.33 23.64
CA MET A 274 14.67 5.91 22.35
C MET A 274 15.02 4.41 22.33
N ILE A 275 15.52 3.88 23.46
CA ILE A 275 15.82 2.45 23.62
C ILE A 275 14.54 1.63 23.60
N LEU A 276 13.54 2.02 24.39
CA LEU A 276 12.28 1.29 24.45
C LEU A 276 11.53 1.38 23.13
N ALA A 277 11.50 2.55 22.47
CA ALA A 277 10.92 2.72 21.15
C ALA A 277 11.56 1.81 20.09
N LYS A 278 12.90 1.67 20.09
CA LYS A 278 13.58 0.70 19.22
C LYS A 278 13.07 -0.72 19.42
N TRP A 279 12.99 -1.17 20.67
CA TRP A 279 12.58 -2.53 20.98
C TRP A 279 11.11 -2.80 20.65
N THR A 280 10.22 -1.84 20.91
CA THR A 280 8.81 -1.96 20.52
C THR A 280 8.63 -2.06 19.01
N ILE A 281 9.42 -1.30 18.23
CA ILE A 281 9.42 -1.38 16.77
C ILE A 281 9.93 -2.75 16.27
N LEU A 282 11.03 -3.24 16.84
CA LEU A 282 11.60 -4.55 16.48
C LEU A 282 10.67 -5.71 16.82
N HIS A 283 9.87 -5.58 17.88
CA HIS A 283 8.93 -6.63 18.31
C HIS A 283 7.70 -6.75 17.39
N LYS A 284 7.40 -5.73 16.58
CA LYS A 284 6.23 -5.70 15.68
C LYS A 284 6.63 -5.65 14.18
N PRO A 285 7.32 -6.67 13.63
CA PRO A 285 7.80 -6.64 12.24
C PRO A 285 6.66 -6.65 11.21
N SER A 286 5.50 -7.21 11.53
CA SER A 286 4.33 -7.20 10.64
C SER A 286 3.72 -5.80 10.48
N TYR A 287 3.68 -5.02 11.57
CA TYR A 287 3.25 -3.62 11.55
C TYR A 287 4.21 -2.77 10.72
N LEU A 288 5.52 -2.92 11.01
CA LEU A 288 6.58 -2.27 10.26
C LEU A 288 6.46 -2.59 8.76
N LYS A 289 6.27 -3.88 8.43
CA LYS A 289 6.07 -4.29 7.04
C LYS A 289 4.88 -3.61 6.38
N SER A 290 3.72 -3.61 7.02
CA SER A 290 2.49 -3.11 6.42
C SER A 290 2.47 -1.60 6.26
N LEU A 291 2.86 -0.84 7.30
CA LEU A 291 2.80 0.62 7.30
C LEU A 291 3.93 1.22 6.45
N GLN A 292 5.17 0.78 6.69
CA GLN A 292 6.32 1.46 6.11
C GLN A 292 6.48 1.14 4.63
N SER A 293 6.20 -0.10 4.20
CA SER A 293 6.20 -0.40 2.75
C SER A 293 5.16 0.44 2.02
N SER A 294 3.96 0.60 2.60
CA SER A 294 2.88 1.39 2.02
C SER A 294 3.28 2.85 1.81
N VAL A 295 3.88 3.46 2.83
CA VAL A 295 4.23 4.89 2.77
C VAL A 295 5.45 5.11 1.89
N ALA A 296 6.48 4.27 2.00
CA ALA A 296 7.65 4.36 1.14
C ALA A 296 7.26 4.19 -0.34
N MET A 297 6.38 3.21 -0.65
CA MET A 297 5.80 3.06 -1.99
C MET A 297 5.10 4.35 -2.45
N GLY A 298 4.28 4.97 -1.61
CA GLY A 298 3.58 6.21 -1.95
C GLY A 298 4.51 7.39 -2.21
N ILE A 299 5.50 7.59 -1.35
CA ILE A 299 6.49 8.65 -1.54
C ILE A 299 7.26 8.44 -2.84
N THR A 300 7.72 7.22 -3.10
CA THR A 300 8.50 6.92 -4.31
C THR A 300 7.68 7.11 -5.59
N LEU A 301 6.41 6.72 -5.56
CA LEU A 301 5.48 6.87 -6.67
C LEU A 301 5.18 8.35 -6.96
N ILE A 302 4.82 9.15 -5.94
CA ILE A 302 4.49 10.58 -6.11
C ILE A 302 5.73 11.36 -6.53
N SER A 303 6.84 11.18 -5.83
CA SER A 303 8.08 11.89 -6.11
C SER A 303 8.66 11.53 -7.48
N GLY A 304 8.75 10.23 -7.78
CA GLY A 304 9.28 9.76 -9.06
C GLY A 304 8.42 10.17 -10.25
N PHE A 305 7.09 10.15 -10.13
CA PHE A 305 6.21 10.65 -11.18
C PHE A 305 6.32 12.16 -11.36
N LEU A 306 6.33 12.94 -10.28
CA LEU A 306 6.43 14.40 -10.39
C LEU A 306 7.77 14.80 -11.03
N LEU A 307 8.84 14.10 -10.68
CA LEU A 307 10.15 14.31 -11.26
C LEU A 307 10.18 13.97 -12.76
N LEU A 308 9.51 12.89 -13.18
CA LEU A 308 9.38 12.54 -14.59
C LEU A 308 8.52 13.57 -15.34
N ALA A 309 7.39 13.97 -14.77
CA ALA A 309 6.49 14.92 -15.41
C ALA A 309 7.12 16.31 -15.60
N GLN A 310 7.77 16.84 -14.57
CA GLN A 310 8.36 18.18 -14.62
C GLN A 310 9.60 18.27 -15.53
N ASN A 311 10.37 17.19 -15.65
CA ASN A 311 11.63 17.23 -16.40
C ASN A 311 11.52 16.65 -17.82
N ILE A 312 10.61 15.71 -18.05
CA ILE A 312 10.44 15.04 -19.34
C ILE A 312 9.15 15.54 -20.03
N SER A 313 7.95 15.26 -19.50
CA SER A 313 6.71 15.60 -20.22
C SER A 313 6.51 17.09 -20.42
N ALA A 314 6.90 17.93 -19.45
CA ALA A 314 6.86 19.39 -19.54
C ALA A 314 7.56 19.97 -20.78
N ARG A 315 8.58 19.29 -21.30
CA ARG A 315 9.44 19.80 -22.39
C ARG A 315 9.06 19.32 -23.79
N PHE A 316 8.32 18.21 -23.90
CA PHE A 316 8.06 17.56 -25.19
C PHE A 316 6.62 17.75 -25.72
N GLN A 317 5.73 18.37 -24.94
CA GLN A 317 4.31 18.52 -25.27
C GLN A 317 3.86 19.97 -25.19
N THR A 318 3.08 20.41 -26.17
CA THR A 318 2.55 21.80 -26.25
C THR A 318 1.52 22.09 -25.15
N ASP A 319 0.75 21.06 -24.75
CA ASP A 319 -0.24 21.11 -23.67
C ASP A 319 0.24 20.34 -22.42
N SER A 320 1.53 20.45 -22.11
CA SER A 320 2.16 19.60 -21.09
C SER A 320 1.55 19.71 -19.69
N VAL A 321 0.95 20.85 -19.33
CA VAL A 321 0.30 21.05 -18.03
C VAL A 321 -1.01 20.27 -17.92
N THR A 322 -1.85 20.25 -18.95
CA THR A 322 -3.12 19.51 -18.92
C THR A 322 -2.84 18.01 -19.00
N GLU A 323 -1.91 17.59 -19.85
CA GLU A 323 -1.52 16.18 -19.96
C GLU A 323 -0.90 15.64 -18.67
N THR A 324 -0.09 16.44 -17.98
CA THR A 324 0.46 16.07 -16.67
C THR A 324 -0.64 15.90 -15.62
N LYS A 325 -1.66 16.77 -15.61
CA LYS A 325 -2.81 16.65 -14.69
C LYS A 325 -3.63 15.39 -14.97
N VAL A 326 -3.93 15.12 -16.23
CA VAL A 326 -4.68 13.90 -16.63
C VAL A 326 -3.87 12.65 -16.33
N SER A 327 -2.57 12.65 -16.61
CA SER A 327 -1.66 11.55 -16.28
C SER A 327 -1.58 11.32 -14.77
N PHE A 328 -1.51 12.38 -13.96
CA PHE A 328 -1.54 12.26 -12.50
C PHE A 328 -2.82 11.56 -12.03
N LEU A 329 -3.97 11.94 -12.58
CA LEU A 329 -5.26 11.35 -12.22
C LEU A 329 -5.38 9.89 -12.66
N ALA A 330 -4.96 9.57 -13.88
CA ALA A 330 -5.04 8.22 -14.42
C ALA A 330 -4.07 7.25 -13.72
N PHE A 331 -2.84 7.70 -13.41
CA PHE A 331 -1.78 6.82 -12.91
C PHE A 331 -1.62 6.83 -11.39
N LEU A 332 -1.82 7.97 -10.72
CA LEU A 332 -1.48 8.11 -9.30
C LEU A 332 -2.67 8.20 -8.35
N ALA A 333 -3.84 8.67 -8.82
CA ALA A 333 -4.98 8.89 -7.93
C ALA A 333 -5.36 7.61 -7.16
N ALA A 334 -5.55 6.50 -7.87
CA ALA A 334 -5.91 5.23 -7.22
C ALA A 334 -4.83 4.70 -6.26
N PRO A 335 -3.55 4.56 -6.66
CA PRO A 335 -2.46 4.24 -5.74
C PRO A 335 -2.42 5.07 -4.46
N ILE A 336 -2.54 6.40 -4.56
CA ILE A 336 -2.48 7.32 -3.41
C ILE A 336 -3.64 7.07 -2.46
N VAL A 337 -4.86 6.96 -2.97
CA VAL A 337 -6.06 6.71 -2.16
C VAL A 337 -5.97 5.35 -1.46
N VAL A 338 -5.47 4.31 -2.16
CA VAL A 338 -5.22 2.97 -1.59
C VAL A 338 -4.19 3.00 -0.47
N ILE A 339 -3.09 3.72 -0.66
CA ILE A 339 -2.02 3.86 0.35
C ILE A 339 -2.54 4.58 1.58
N LEU A 340 -3.29 5.67 1.40
CA LEU A 340 -3.88 6.43 2.50
C LEU A 340 -4.87 5.58 3.30
N ALA A 341 -5.74 4.84 2.61
CA ALA A 341 -6.66 3.90 3.24
C ALA A 341 -5.91 2.85 4.07
N ASN A 342 -4.79 2.33 3.54
CA ASN A 342 -3.97 1.34 4.23
C ASN A 342 -3.25 1.89 5.46
N VAL A 343 -2.70 3.11 5.38
CA VAL A 343 -2.10 3.77 6.53
C VAL A 343 -3.13 3.95 7.65
N ILE A 344 -4.34 4.39 7.32
CA ILE A 344 -5.44 4.52 8.30
C ILE A 344 -5.78 3.16 8.90
N SER A 345 -5.99 2.13 8.07
CA SER A 345 -6.34 0.79 8.52
C SER A 345 -5.29 0.17 9.45
N VAL A 346 -4.03 0.20 9.05
CA VAL A 346 -2.92 -0.36 9.85
C VAL A 346 -2.75 0.40 11.16
N THR A 347 -3.00 1.71 11.17
CA THR A 347 -2.85 2.53 12.38
C THR A 347 -3.99 2.30 13.38
N ILE A 348 -5.25 2.20 12.91
CA ILE A 348 -6.38 1.80 13.76
C ILE A 348 -6.13 0.41 14.36
N LEU A 349 -5.65 -0.52 13.54
CA LEU A 349 -5.41 -1.88 13.96
C LEU A 349 -4.23 -1.99 14.95
N SER A 350 -3.17 -1.19 14.78
CA SER A 350 -2.06 -1.06 15.73
C SER A 350 -2.49 -0.46 17.06
N SER A 351 -3.37 0.55 17.04
CA SER A 351 -3.86 1.21 18.25
C SER A 351 -4.44 0.22 19.26
N TYR A 352 -5.17 -0.80 18.79
CA TYR A 352 -5.69 -1.86 19.66
C TYR A 352 -4.62 -2.73 20.31
N GLN A 353 -3.48 -2.96 19.63
CA GLN A 353 -2.35 -3.65 20.23
C GLN A 353 -1.63 -2.76 21.25
N ASP A 354 -1.49 -1.48 20.92
CA ASP A 354 -0.79 -0.51 21.76
C ASP A 354 -1.51 -0.31 23.12
N LEU A 355 -2.83 -0.48 23.19
CA LEU A 355 -3.57 -0.48 24.46
C LEU A 355 -3.09 -1.56 25.45
N LYS A 356 -2.69 -2.74 24.95
CA LYS A 356 -2.14 -3.81 25.81
C LYS A 356 -0.75 -3.44 26.31
N ASP A 357 0.09 -2.91 25.42
CA ASP A 357 1.46 -2.50 25.75
C ASP A 357 1.49 -1.35 26.76
N VAL A 358 0.62 -0.35 26.58
CA VAL A 358 0.48 0.79 27.51
C VAL A 358 0.06 0.32 28.89
N LYS A 359 -0.89 -0.62 28.98
CA LYS A 359 -1.29 -1.22 30.27
C LYS A 359 -0.15 -1.99 30.92
N GLN A 360 0.64 -2.71 30.14
CA GLN A 360 1.79 -3.43 30.67
C GLN A 360 2.86 -2.46 31.19
N LEU A 361 3.12 -1.37 30.46
CA LEU A 361 4.06 -0.33 30.89
C LEU A 361 3.56 0.46 32.11
N SER A 362 2.25 0.69 32.23
CA SER A 362 1.69 1.31 33.43
C SER A 362 1.81 0.39 34.66
N ILE A 363 1.58 -0.92 34.51
CA ILE A 363 1.83 -1.92 35.57
C ILE A 363 3.31 -1.92 35.98
N LEU A 364 4.22 -1.75 35.03
CA LEU A 364 5.67 -1.64 35.30
C LEU A 364 6.09 -0.29 35.91
N GLY A 365 5.15 0.61 36.21
CA GLY A 365 5.41 1.88 36.89
C GLY A 365 5.88 3.03 35.98
N VAL A 366 5.68 2.94 34.67
CA VAL A 366 6.10 4.00 33.74
C VAL A 366 5.16 5.21 33.87
N SER A 367 5.73 6.37 34.21
CA SER A 367 4.98 7.62 34.36
C SER A 367 4.30 8.07 33.05
N LYS A 368 3.25 8.90 33.15
CA LYS A 368 2.54 9.47 31.99
C LYS A 368 3.46 10.32 31.09
N GLN A 369 4.40 11.04 31.69
CA GLN A 369 5.38 11.85 30.94
C GLN A 369 6.37 10.97 30.16
N ASN A 370 6.81 9.85 30.76
CA ASN A 370 7.68 8.89 30.07
C ASN A 370 6.96 8.18 28.92
N HIS A 371 5.65 7.95 29.03
CA HIS A 371 4.82 7.48 27.91
C HIS A 371 4.79 8.47 26.75
N LEU A 372 4.69 9.77 27.01
CA LEU A 372 4.70 10.80 25.96
C LEU A 372 6.06 10.87 25.26
N TRP A 373 7.16 10.83 26.01
CA TRP A 373 8.50 10.77 25.42
C TRP A 373 8.74 9.50 24.60
N LEU A 374 8.21 8.36 25.05
CA LEU A 374 8.23 7.11 24.31
C LEU A 374 7.48 7.25 22.98
N LEU A 375 6.28 7.81 22.99
CA LEU A 375 5.47 8.05 21.79
C LEU A 375 6.20 8.94 20.79
N LEU A 376 6.77 10.05 21.26
CA LEU A 376 7.50 10.98 20.42
C LEU A 376 8.71 10.31 19.76
N SER A 377 9.48 9.55 20.55
CA SER A 377 10.62 8.77 20.05
C SER A 377 10.19 7.70 19.04
N TYR A 378 9.10 7.00 19.32
CA TYR A 378 8.54 5.96 18.44
C TYR A 378 8.12 6.54 17.08
N SER A 379 7.34 7.63 17.09
CA SER A 379 6.90 8.29 15.86
C SER A 379 8.08 8.84 15.07
N LEU A 380 9.08 9.41 15.74
CA LEU A 380 10.28 9.96 15.11
C LEU A 380 11.08 8.86 14.41
N ILE A 381 11.39 7.76 15.10
CA ILE A 381 12.13 6.63 14.50
C ILE A 381 11.37 6.10 13.28
N HIS A 382 10.04 5.93 13.38
CA HIS A 382 9.25 5.45 12.26
C HIS A 382 9.26 6.38 11.05
N SER A 383 9.10 7.68 11.27
CA SER A 383 9.16 8.69 10.20
C SER A 383 10.54 8.73 9.54
N LEU A 384 11.59 8.69 10.35
CA LEU A 384 12.96 8.74 9.85
C LEU A 384 13.36 7.48 9.07
N ILE A 385 12.87 6.30 9.47
CA ILE A 385 13.07 5.07 8.69
C ILE A 385 12.36 5.16 7.33
N VAL A 386 11.11 5.62 7.29
CA VAL A 386 10.40 5.84 6.00
C VAL A 386 11.23 6.75 5.13
N PHE A 387 11.58 7.94 5.63
CA PHE A 387 12.36 8.94 4.92
C PHE A 387 13.66 8.37 4.32
N LEU A 388 14.44 7.64 5.12
CA LEU A 388 15.68 7.02 4.63
C LEU A 388 15.42 5.95 3.57
N THR A 389 14.35 5.16 3.68
CA THR A 389 14.00 4.19 2.64
C THR A 389 13.55 4.84 1.34
N SER A 390 12.65 5.83 1.40
CA SER A 390 12.14 6.53 0.21
C SER A 390 13.24 7.32 -0.47
N LEU A 391 14.09 8.01 0.29
CA LEU A 391 15.21 8.76 -0.25
C LEU A 391 16.15 7.88 -1.07
N LEU A 392 16.48 6.67 -0.58
CA LEU A 392 17.34 5.73 -1.30
C LEU A 392 16.77 5.38 -2.68
N PHE A 393 15.48 5.06 -2.76
CA PHE A 393 14.83 4.72 -4.04
C PHE A 393 14.64 5.94 -4.94
N ASN A 394 14.30 7.10 -4.37
CA ASN A 394 14.15 8.33 -5.13
C ASN A 394 15.46 8.82 -5.73
N LEU A 395 16.59 8.64 -5.04
CA LEU A 395 17.91 8.97 -5.58
C LEU A 395 18.26 8.13 -6.82
N VAL A 396 17.85 6.85 -6.86
CA VAL A 396 18.01 6.01 -8.05
C VAL A 396 17.19 6.57 -9.23
N ILE A 397 15.94 6.95 -8.98
CA ILE A 397 15.06 7.53 -10.01
C ILE A 397 15.61 8.88 -10.50
N LEU A 398 16.07 9.73 -9.59
CA LEU A 398 16.72 11.00 -9.91
C LEU A 398 17.92 10.78 -10.84
N ALA A 399 18.81 9.82 -10.51
CA ALA A 399 19.95 9.49 -11.37
C ALA A 399 19.52 9.05 -12.78
N MET A 400 18.48 8.22 -12.89
CA MET A 400 17.95 7.79 -14.18
C MET A 400 17.34 8.93 -14.98
N VAL A 401 16.58 9.83 -14.36
CA VAL A 401 16.00 10.97 -15.07
C VAL A 401 17.05 12.01 -15.44
N MET A 402 18.05 12.25 -14.60
CA MET A 402 19.19 13.09 -14.97
C MET A 402 19.86 12.58 -16.24
N PHE A 403 20.11 11.28 -16.31
CA PHE A 403 20.66 10.66 -17.52
C PHE A 403 19.68 10.73 -18.71
N GLY A 404 18.39 10.47 -18.46
CA GLY A 404 17.33 10.54 -19.46
C GLY A 404 17.19 11.93 -20.09
N VAL A 405 17.29 12.99 -19.30
CA VAL A 405 17.23 14.39 -19.77
C VAL A 405 18.52 14.78 -20.52
N HIS A 406 19.67 14.31 -20.04
CA HIS A 406 20.95 14.53 -20.71
C HIS A 406 21.01 13.89 -22.11
N LEU A 407 20.34 12.74 -22.30
CA LEU A 407 20.17 12.07 -23.60
C LEU A 407 19.51 12.94 -24.69
N PHE A 408 18.82 14.00 -24.29
CA PHE A 408 18.19 14.99 -25.18
C PHE A 408 18.91 16.34 -25.17
N ASN A 409 20.11 16.44 -24.58
CA ASN A 409 20.86 17.69 -24.40
C ASN A 409 20.11 18.77 -23.61
N TYR A 410 19.19 18.38 -22.74
CA TYR A 410 18.55 19.32 -21.82
C TYR A 410 19.22 19.32 -20.46
N SER A 411 19.10 20.43 -19.73
CA SER A 411 19.39 20.50 -18.30
C SER A 411 18.15 20.09 -17.49
N MET A 412 18.37 19.53 -16.30
CA MET A 412 17.28 19.30 -15.35
C MET A 412 16.63 20.63 -14.97
N VAL A 413 15.30 20.66 -14.99
CA VAL A 413 14.50 21.83 -14.58
C VAL A 413 14.48 21.90 -13.05
N ASP A 414 14.11 20.79 -12.41
CA ASP A 414 13.91 20.74 -10.98
C ASP A 414 14.20 19.35 -10.40
N TYR A 415 14.95 19.31 -9.31
CA TYR A 415 15.24 18.11 -8.51
C TYR A 415 14.63 18.19 -7.10
N THR A 416 14.03 19.33 -6.73
CA THR A 416 13.41 19.55 -5.42
C THR A 416 12.32 18.55 -5.06
N PRO A 417 11.48 18.01 -5.99
CA PRO A 417 10.45 17.01 -5.67
C PRO A 417 10.95 15.78 -4.92
N VAL A 418 12.22 15.40 -5.11
CA VAL A 418 12.84 14.26 -4.42
C VAL A 418 12.88 14.48 -2.92
N PHE A 419 13.24 15.70 -2.51
CA PHE A 419 13.46 16.03 -1.12
C PHE A 419 12.19 16.59 -0.46
N THR A 420 11.44 17.45 -1.17
CA THR A 420 10.29 18.15 -0.61
C THR A 420 9.12 17.20 -0.32
N ILE A 421 8.75 16.34 -1.28
CA ILE A 421 7.66 15.36 -1.09
C ILE A 421 8.04 14.35 -0.01
N ASP A 422 9.28 13.86 -0.04
CA ASP A 422 9.76 12.88 0.93
C ASP A 422 9.73 13.43 2.36
N LEU A 423 10.21 14.67 2.55
CA LEU A 423 10.18 15.35 3.84
C LEU A 423 8.74 15.66 4.28
N LEU A 424 7.90 16.20 3.38
CA LEU A 424 6.52 16.57 3.68
C LEU A 424 5.69 15.35 4.13
N VAL A 425 5.73 14.25 3.37
CA VAL A 425 4.99 13.03 3.70
C VAL A 425 5.54 12.39 4.98
N SER A 426 6.86 12.42 5.19
CA SER A 426 7.47 11.90 6.42
C SER A 426 7.05 12.69 7.66
N VAL A 427 6.95 14.03 7.56
CA VAL A 427 6.45 14.89 8.64
C VAL A 427 4.95 14.63 8.89
N LEU A 428 4.14 14.51 7.84
CA LEU A 428 2.73 14.17 7.98
C LEU A 428 2.54 12.80 8.66
N LEU A 429 3.36 11.82 8.30
CA LEU A 429 3.35 10.50 8.95
C LEU A 429 3.75 10.58 10.42
N PHE A 430 4.76 11.38 10.77
CA PHE A 430 5.14 11.62 12.16
C PHE A 430 3.95 12.15 12.97
N VAL A 431 3.30 13.20 12.48
CA VAL A 431 2.14 13.82 13.12
C VAL A 431 0.98 12.82 13.24
N PHE A 432 0.70 12.07 12.17
CA PHE A 432 -0.38 11.09 12.16
C PHE A 432 -0.17 9.96 13.17
N ILE A 433 1.01 9.34 13.20
CA ILE A 433 1.32 8.27 14.17
C ILE A 433 1.29 8.82 15.60
N PHE A 434 1.81 10.03 15.81
CA PHE A 434 1.80 10.66 17.13
C PHE A 434 0.37 10.90 17.63
N ILE A 435 -0.48 11.57 16.84
CA ILE A 435 -1.87 11.89 17.21
C ILE A 435 -2.66 10.60 17.47
N THR A 436 -2.60 9.63 16.56
CA THR A 436 -3.38 8.39 16.68
C THR A 436 -3.01 7.60 17.93
N LYS A 437 -1.72 7.49 18.25
CA LYS A 437 -1.28 6.81 19.46
C LYS A 437 -1.53 7.64 20.72
N PHE A 438 -1.43 8.97 20.65
CA PHE A 438 -1.79 9.84 21.77
C PHE A 438 -3.25 9.66 22.17
N ILE A 439 -4.17 9.63 21.18
CA ILE A 439 -5.59 9.34 21.41
C ILE A 439 -5.78 7.96 22.06
N SER A 440 -5.03 6.94 21.62
CA SER A 440 -5.12 5.60 22.23
C SER A 440 -4.70 5.59 23.70
N ILE A 441 -3.68 6.38 24.09
CA ILE A 441 -3.23 6.49 25.48
C ILE A 441 -4.28 7.22 26.32
N LEU A 442 -4.87 8.31 25.80
CA LEU A 442 -5.95 9.00 26.49
C LEU A 442 -7.12 8.06 26.78
N HIS A 443 -7.50 7.25 25.78
CA HIS A 443 -8.57 6.27 25.94
C HIS A 443 -8.19 5.16 26.94
N ALA A 444 -6.96 4.65 26.91
CA ALA A 444 -6.46 3.68 27.88
C ALA A 444 -6.54 4.22 29.31
N ASN A 445 -6.09 5.46 29.51
CA ASN A 445 -6.08 6.12 30.81
C ASN A 445 -7.49 6.42 31.32
N SER A 446 -8.46 6.74 30.43
CA SER A 446 -9.86 6.95 30.84
C SER A 446 -10.54 5.68 31.36
N LEU A 447 -10.15 4.51 30.85
CA LEU A 447 -10.71 3.22 31.27
C LEU A 447 -10.22 2.78 32.66
N ASP A 448 -9.03 3.23 33.09
CA ASP A 448 -8.52 2.96 34.44
C ASP A 448 -9.21 3.83 35.51
N ILE A 449 -9.70 5.03 35.16
CA ILE A 449 -10.43 5.90 36.10
C ILE A 449 -11.79 5.30 36.44
N THR A 450 -12.47 4.65 35.49
CA THR A 450 -13.79 4.02 35.70
C THR A 450 -13.76 2.69 36.45
N LYS A 451 -12.58 2.15 36.76
CA LYS A 451 -12.45 0.92 37.57
C LYS A 451 -12.02 1.18 39.02
N ASN A 452 -11.62 2.41 39.33
CA ASN A 452 -11.19 2.85 40.65
C ASN A 452 -12.18 3.84 41.30
N ALA A 453 -13.37 3.97 40.72
CA ALA A 453 -14.56 4.59 41.31
C ALA A 453 -15.65 3.53 41.34
#